data_AF-A0A7C2VS02-F1
#
_entry.id   AF-A0A7C2VS02-F1
#
_cell.length_a   1.000
_cell.length_b   1.000
_cell.length_c   1.000
_cell.angle_alpha   90.00
_cell.angle_beta   90.00
_cell.angle_gamma   90.00
#
_symmetry.space_group_name_H-M   'P 1'
#
loop_
_entity.id
_entity.type
_entity.pdbx_description
1 polymer ?
#
loop_
_entity_poly.entity_id
_entity_poly.type
_entity_poly.pdbx_seq_one_letter_code
_entity_poly.pdbx_strand_id
1 'polypeptide(L)'
;MARMNRTVPEAIRKTVEQALRQRATKAVGAGPVIGGIDYVVKILTAMDVSTERKVLRTLEESDPELAQEIRQKMFVFEDLVLLDDRAIQRLLREVKMRDLALALKGASEGVRAKIFRNMSSRGAQALREEMEILGPQRLRVVEEAQQRIVNIVRQLEAAQQITIPRGQEEPFVS
;
A
#
# COMPACT_ATOMS: atom_id res chain seq x y z
N MET A 1 -3.22 73.97 -7.02
CA MET A 1 -4.26 72.91 -6.94
C MET A 1 -4.75 72.64 -8.35
N ALA A 2 -5.03 71.45 -8.85
CA ALA A 2 -4.88 70.07 -8.42
C ALA A 2 -5.07 69.16 -9.66
N ARG A 3 -4.19 68.16 -9.78
CA ARG A 3 -4.39 66.79 -10.33
C ARG A 3 -5.02 66.59 -11.72
N MET A 4 -4.14 66.26 -12.67
CA MET A 4 -4.42 65.52 -13.91
C MET A 4 -5.02 64.13 -13.60
N ASN A 5 -6.19 63.86 -14.17
CA ASN A 5 -6.81 62.54 -14.26
C ASN A 5 -6.05 61.70 -15.30
N ARG A 6 -5.16 60.81 -14.86
CA ARG A 6 -4.56 59.77 -15.72
C ARG A 6 -5.35 58.48 -15.52
N THR A 7 -6.30 58.24 -16.40
CA THR A 7 -6.86 56.91 -16.63
C THR A 7 -5.73 55.97 -17.02
N VAL A 8 -5.46 54.98 -16.18
CA VAL A 8 -4.52 53.90 -16.46
C VAL A 8 -4.98 53.18 -17.74
N PRO A 9 -4.16 53.09 -18.80
CA PRO A 9 -4.56 52.44 -20.04
C PRO A 9 -5.01 50.99 -19.79
N GLU A 10 -6.13 50.56 -20.38
CA GLU A 10 -6.64 49.17 -20.27
C GLU A 10 -5.58 48.11 -20.56
N ALA A 11 -4.59 48.45 -21.40
CA ALA A 11 -3.42 47.64 -21.67
C ALA A 11 -2.71 47.20 -20.37
N ILE A 12 -2.55 48.09 -19.39
CA ILE A 12 -1.86 47.81 -18.13
C ILE A 12 -2.67 46.84 -17.25
N ARG A 13 -4.01 46.94 -17.22
CA ARG A 13 -4.85 45.98 -16.47
C ARG A 13 -4.71 44.56 -17.02
N LYS A 14 -4.75 44.40 -18.35
CA LYS A 14 -4.56 43.08 -18.99
C LYS A 14 -3.17 42.50 -18.74
N THR A 15 -2.12 43.33 -18.79
CA THR A 15 -0.75 42.85 -18.52
C THR A 15 -0.56 42.45 -17.07
N VAL A 16 -1.14 43.19 -16.12
CA VAL A 16 -1.09 42.86 -14.69
C VAL A 16 -1.87 41.58 -14.39
N GLU A 17 -3.05 41.39 -14.98
CA GLU A 17 -3.82 40.14 -14.85
C GLU A 17 -3.10 38.94 -15.49
N GLN A 18 -2.48 39.11 -16.66
CA GLN A 18 -1.67 38.06 -17.28
C GLN A 18 -0.42 37.72 -16.45
N ALA A 19 0.25 38.72 -15.88
CA ALA A 19 1.40 38.50 -15.00
C ALA A 19 1.00 37.81 -13.69
N LEU A 20 -0.17 38.15 -13.12
CA LEU A 20 -0.74 37.47 -11.96
C LEU A 20 -1.15 36.03 -12.29
N ARG A 21 -1.79 35.78 -13.45
CA ARG A 21 -2.12 34.42 -13.91
C ARG A 21 -0.89 33.56 -14.18
N GLN A 22 0.17 34.13 -14.78
CA GLN A 22 1.43 33.42 -15.01
C GLN A 22 2.18 33.11 -13.71
N ARG A 23 2.08 33.99 -12.70
CA ARG A 23 2.62 33.71 -11.35
C ARG A 23 1.79 32.69 -10.59
N ALA A 24 0.46 32.73 -10.72
CA ALA A 24 -0.43 31.73 -10.14
C ALA A 24 -0.20 30.34 -10.75
N THR A 25 -0.01 30.23 -12.07
CA THR A 25 0.33 28.96 -12.73
C THR A 25 1.74 28.47 -12.38
N LYS A 26 2.71 29.37 -12.14
CA LYS A 26 4.03 29.01 -11.59
C LYS A 26 4.01 28.65 -10.10
N ALA A 27 2.99 29.07 -9.35
CA ALA A 27 2.80 28.65 -7.95
C ALA A 27 2.02 27.32 -7.84
N VAL A 28 1.28 26.94 -8.88
CA VAL A 28 0.55 25.66 -8.97
C VAL A 28 1.34 24.60 -9.75
N GLY A 29 2.49 24.96 -10.32
CA GLY A 29 3.36 24.05 -11.06
C GLY A 29 4.56 23.54 -10.26
N ALA A 30 4.52 22.25 -9.92
CA ALA A 30 5.68 21.38 -9.77
C ALA A 30 6.67 21.70 -8.63
N GLY A 31 6.19 21.60 -7.37
CA GLY A 31 7.01 20.89 -6.39
C GLY A 31 6.88 19.38 -6.69
N PRO A 32 7.92 18.54 -6.52
CA PRO A 32 7.73 17.11 -6.67
C PRO A 32 6.63 16.71 -5.67
N VAL A 33 5.62 15.97 -6.14
CA VAL A 33 4.53 15.42 -5.29
C VAL A 33 5.15 14.32 -4.41
N ILE A 34 6.05 14.72 -3.53
CA ILE A 34 6.66 13.90 -2.48
C ILE A 34 5.62 13.88 -1.37
N GLY A 35 4.60 13.06 -1.53
CA GLY A 35 3.50 13.00 -0.56
C GLY A 35 2.14 12.65 -1.15
N GLY A 36 2.08 11.87 -2.24
CA GLY A 36 0.82 11.34 -2.75
C GLY A 36 0.26 10.20 -1.88
N ILE A 37 -0.78 9.55 -2.40
CA ILE A 37 -1.47 8.41 -1.78
C ILE A 37 -0.49 7.31 -1.33
N ASP A 38 0.59 7.09 -2.08
CA ASP A 38 1.62 6.10 -1.73
C ASP A 38 2.36 6.42 -0.41
N TYR A 39 2.51 7.69 -0.07
CA TYR A 39 3.10 8.10 1.22
C TYR A 39 2.12 7.85 2.37
N VAL A 40 0.83 8.13 2.16
CA VAL A 40 -0.23 7.84 3.13
C VAL A 40 -0.35 6.33 3.37
N VAL A 41 -0.34 5.52 2.31
CA VAL A 41 -0.34 4.05 2.40
C VAL A 41 0.87 3.53 3.21
N LYS A 42 2.06 4.08 2.97
CA LYS A 42 3.27 3.72 3.72
C LYS A 42 3.14 4.05 5.21
N ILE A 43 2.63 5.23 5.55
CA ILE A 43 2.39 5.62 6.95
C ILE A 43 1.36 4.68 7.57
N LEU A 44 0.19 4.53 6.94
CA LEU A 44 -0.91 3.73 7.46
C LEU A 44 -0.49 2.28 7.72
N THR A 45 0.31 1.69 6.83
CA THR A 45 0.77 0.31 7.06
C THR A 45 1.89 0.20 8.11
N ALA A 46 2.58 1.29 8.43
CA ALA A 46 3.56 1.31 9.52
C ALA A 46 2.90 1.49 10.90
N MET A 47 1.61 1.87 10.94
CA MET A 47 0.84 2.05 12.17
C MET A 47 0.36 0.70 12.71
N ASP A 48 -0.08 0.69 13.97
CA ASP A 48 -0.78 -0.48 14.51
C ASP A 48 -2.17 -0.62 13.88
N VAL A 49 -2.65 -1.86 13.76
CA VAL A 49 -3.93 -2.20 13.12
C VAL A 49 -5.09 -1.40 13.71
N SER A 50 -5.04 -1.07 15.00
CA SER A 50 -6.09 -0.32 15.68
C SER A 50 -6.17 1.15 15.24
N THR A 51 -5.02 1.80 15.02
CA THR A 51 -4.97 3.19 14.57
C THR A 51 -5.18 3.28 13.07
N GLU A 52 -4.60 2.37 12.29
CA GLU A 52 -4.85 2.25 10.84
C GLU A 52 -6.36 2.19 10.54
N ARG A 53 -7.10 1.29 11.21
CA ARG A 53 -8.56 1.15 11.03
C ARG A 53 -9.32 2.43 11.41
N LYS A 54 -8.89 3.13 12.46
CA LYS A 54 -9.52 4.40 12.87
C LYS A 54 -9.30 5.47 11.80
N VAL A 55 -8.08 5.63 11.31
CA VAL A 55 -7.76 6.62 10.29
C VAL A 55 -8.48 6.31 8.98
N LEU A 56 -8.49 5.05 8.54
CA LEU A 56 -9.23 4.63 7.35
C LEU A 56 -10.74 4.87 7.47
N ARG A 57 -11.34 4.66 8.66
CA ARG A 57 -12.77 4.94 8.88
C ARG A 57 -13.09 6.43 8.79
N THR A 58 -12.30 7.27 9.44
CA THR A 58 -12.47 8.74 9.34
C THR A 58 -12.27 9.23 7.90
N LEU A 59 -11.33 8.61 7.18
CA LEU A 59 -11.11 8.92 5.78
C LEU A 59 -12.28 8.47 4.91
N GLU A 60 -12.86 7.29 5.14
CA GLU A 60 -14.02 6.77 4.42
C GLU A 60 -15.27 7.63 4.61
N GLU A 61 -15.43 8.25 5.78
CA GLU A 61 -16.51 9.21 6.06
C GLU A 61 -16.32 10.55 5.31
N SER A 62 -15.06 10.96 5.10
CA SER A 62 -14.73 12.26 4.50
C SER A 62 -14.58 12.18 2.97
N ASP A 63 -13.93 11.12 2.50
CA ASP A 63 -13.58 10.85 1.10
C ASP A 63 -13.53 9.33 0.86
N PRO A 64 -14.67 8.72 0.49
CA PRO A 64 -14.76 7.28 0.28
C PRO A 64 -13.92 6.79 -0.91
N GLU A 65 -13.74 7.61 -1.95
CA GLU A 65 -12.95 7.27 -3.14
C GLU A 65 -11.46 7.18 -2.79
N LEU A 66 -10.94 8.16 -2.04
CA LEU A 66 -9.57 8.15 -1.56
C LEU A 66 -9.30 7.00 -0.58
N ALA A 67 -10.23 6.73 0.34
CA ALA A 67 -10.12 5.59 1.25
C ALA A 67 -10.12 4.25 0.49
N GLN A 68 -10.88 4.15 -0.60
CA GLN A 68 -10.87 2.99 -1.48
C GLN A 68 -9.54 2.86 -2.24
N GLU A 69 -9.01 3.94 -2.79
CA GLU A 69 -7.72 3.93 -3.49
C GLU A 69 -6.56 3.53 -2.56
N ILE A 70 -6.55 4.07 -1.33
CA ILE A 70 -5.57 3.70 -0.30
C ILE A 70 -5.68 2.21 0.03
N ARG A 71 -6.90 1.70 0.28
CA ARG A 71 -7.11 0.27 0.56
C ARG A 71 -6.65 -0.62 -0.59
N GLN A 72 -6.93 -0.24 -1.84
CA GLN A 72 -6.47 -0.99 -3.02
C GLN A 72 -4.94 -1.03 -3.14
N LYS A 73 -4.25 -0.01 -2.63
CA LYS A 73 -2.79 0.05 -2.60
C LYS A 73 -2.19 -0.65 -1.37
N MET A 74 -2.99 -1.04 -0.39
CA MET A 74 -2.52 -1.77 0.77
C MET A 74 -2.45 -3.27 0.44
N PHE A 75 -1.23 -3.78 0.29
CA PHE A 75 -1.02 -5.23 0.25
C PHE A 75 -1.40 -5.84 1.59
N VAL A 76 -2.40 -6.72 1.59
CA VAL A 76 -2.85 -7.51 2.74
C VAL A 76 -2.38 -8.95 2.65
N PHE A 77 -2.49 -9.69 3.75
CA PHE A 77 -2.05 -11.09 3.79
C PHE A 77 -2.81 -11.99 2.78
N GLU A 78 -4.07 -11.68 2.52
CA GLU A 78 -4.88 -12.43 1.54
C GLU A 78 -4.39 -12.24 0.09
N ASP A 79 -3.70 -11.14 -0.21
CA ASP A 79 -3.14 -10.86 -1.54
C ASP A 79 -1.95 -11.77 -1.89
N LEU A 80 -1.46 -12.58 -0.95
CA LEU A 80 -0.47 -13.63 -1.24
C LEU A 80 -0.93 -14.58 -2.35
N VAL A 81 -2.23 -14.76 -2.54
CA VAL A 81 -2.77 -15.58 -3.64
C VAL A 81 -2.41 -15.01 -5.02
N LEU A 82 -2.26 -13.68 -5.12
CA LEU A 82 -1.97 -12.96 -6.36
C LEU A 82 -0.50 -13.01 -6.76
N LEU A 83 0.40 -13.27 -5.80
CA LEU A 83 1.83 -13.38 -6.08
C LEU A 83 2.13 -14.58 -6.97
N ASP A 84 3.14 -14.48 -7.82
CA ASP A 84 3.61 -15.62 -8.59
C ASP A 84 4.28 -16.68 -7.68
N ASP A 85 4.46 -17.90 -8.21
CA ASP A 85 5.02 -18.99 -7.41
C ASP A 85 6.47 -18.74 -7.01
N ARG A 86 7.23 -18.02 -7.83
CA ARG A 86 8.62 -17.64 -7.54
C ARG A 86 8.69 -16.67 -6.35
N ALA A 87 7.79 -15.69 -6.27
CA ALA A 87 7.70 -14.76 -5.17
C ALA A 87 7.32 -15.47 -3.86
N ILE A 88 6.36 -16.39 -3.91
CA ILE A 88 6.00 -17.20 -2.73
C ILE A 88 7.20 -18.03 -2.27
N GLN A 89 7.89 -18.72 -3.18
CA GLN A 89 9.09 -19.49 -2.82
C GLN A 89 10.22 -18.61 -2.26
N ARG A 90 10.33 -17.35 -2.71
CA ARG A 90 11.30 -16.39 -2.17
C ARG A 90 10.92 -15.95 -0.75
N LEU A 91 9.64 -15.63 -0.54
CA LEU A 91 9.07 -15.27 0.75
C LEU A 91 9.27 -16.39 1.77
N LEU A 92 8.95 -17.63 1.40
CA LEU A 92 9.05 -18.81 2.26
C LEU A 92 10.46 -19.06 2.82
N ARG A 93 11.52 -18.51 2.20
CA ARG A 93 12.89 -18.60 2.71
C ARG A 93 13.21 -17.60 3.82
N GLU A 94 12.47 -16.49 3.89
CA GLU A 94 12.65 -15.44 4.89
C GLU A 94 11.70 -15.60 6.09
N VAL A 95 10.59 -16.32 5.91
CA VAL A 95 9.58 -16.49 6.95
C VAL A 95 9.95 -17.65 7.88
N LYS A 96 9.88 -17.40 9.20
CA LYS A 96 10.08 -18.45 10.21
C LYS A 96 8.90 -19.43 10.21
N MET A 97 9.19 -20.73 10.36
CA MET A 97 8.18 -21.79 10.34
C MET A 97 7.01 -21.53 11.32
N ARG A 98 7.33 -21.13 12.55
CA ARG A 98 6.34 -20.80 13.58
C ARG A 98 5.43 -19.63 13.20
N ASP A 99 5.98 -18.58 12.58
CA ASP A 99 5.20 -17.42 12.14
C ASP A 99 4.26 -17.79 10.98
N LEU A 100 4.75 -18.62 10.04
CA LEU A 100 3.93 -19.15 8.95
C LEU A 100 2.79 -20.03 9.48
N ALA A 101 3.08 -20.91 10.44
CA ALA A 101 2.09 -21.78 11.07
C ALA A 101 1.01 -20.99 11.81
N LEU A 102 1.40 -19.94 12.55
CA LEU A 102 0.46 -19.03 13.22
C LEU A 102 -0.43 -18.30 12.19
N ALA A 103 0.17 -17.71 11.16
CA ALA A 103 -0.56 -16.92 10.16
C ALA A 103 -1.59 -17.77 9.38
N LEU A 104 -1.24 -19.02 9.04
CA LEU A 104 -2.09 -19.92 8.26
C LEU A 104 -3.33 -20.45 9.02
N LYS A 105 -3.37 -20.30 10.34
CA LYS A 105 -4.57 -20.65 11.13
C LYS A 105 -5.76 -19.75 10.83
N GLY A 106 -5.51 -18.49 10.46
CA GLY A 106 -6.56 -17.53 10.06
C GLY A 106 -6.57 -17.20 8.56
N ALA A 107 -5.84 -17.97 7.74
CA ALA A 107 -5.76 -17.74 6.30
C ALA A 107 -6.94 -18.39 5.54
N SER A 108 -7.33 -17.78 4.42
CA SER A 108 -8.26 -18.43 3.49
C SER A 108 -7.69 -19.73 2.90
N GLU A 109 -8.58 -20.57 2.37
CA GLU A 109 -8.18 -21.80 1.66
C GLU A 109 -7.29 -21.49 0.45
N GLY A 110 -7.54 -20.38 -0.25
CA GLY A 110 -6.75 -19.96 -1.40
C GLY A 110 -5.29 -19.68 -1.03
N VAL A 111 -5.07 -18.88 0.02
CA VAL A 111 -3.73 -18.60 0.53
C VAL A 111 -3.07 -19.87 1.04
N ARG A 112 -3.79 -20.69 1.81
CA ARG A 112 -3.27 -21.95 2.34
C ARG A 112 -2.80 -22.88 1.22
N ALA A 113 -3.63 -23.08 0.19
CA ALA A 113 -3.28 -23.90 -0.96
C ALA A 113 -2.08 -23.35 -1.73
N LYS A 114 -2.03 -22.02 -1.94
CA LYS A 114 -0.91 -21.33 -2.60
C LYS A 114 0.41 -21.54 -1.85
N ILE A 115 0.40 -21.43 -0.53
CA ILE A 115 1.58 -21.67 0.31
C ILE A 115 2.01 -23.14 0.23
N PHE A 116 1.11 -24.09 0.49
CA PHE A 116 1.46 -25.51 0.48
C PHE A 116 1.94 -26.01 -0.89
N ARG A 117 1.37 -25.51 -1.99
CA ARG A 117 1.83 -25.83 -3.35
C ARG A 117 3.28 -25.43 -3.60
N ASN A 118 3.73 -24.35 -2.96
CA ASN A 118 5.08 -23.81 -3.11
C ASN A 118 6.07 -24.37 -2.08
N MET A 119 5.68 -25.36 -1.29
CA MET A 119 6.56 -26.05 -0.36
C MET A 119 6.96 -27.44 -0.87
N SER A 120 8.12 -27.93 -0.43
CA SER A 120 8.45 -29.34 -0.58
C SER A 120 7.52 -30.20 0.29
N SER A 121 7.35 -31.47 -0.06
CA SER A 121 6.55 -32.43 0.71
C SER A 121 6.96 -32.48 2.19
N ARG A 122 8.27 -32.50 2.47
CA ARG A 122 8.83 -32.44 3.83
C ARG A 122 8.50 -31.11 4.52
N GLY A 123 8.64 -29.98 3.83
CA GLY A 123 8.34 -28.66 4.40
C GLY A 123 6.86 -28.50 4.74
N ALA A 124 5.97 -28.96 3.84
CA ALA A 124 4.54 -28.98 4.06
C ALA A 124 4.15 -29.85 5.26
N GLN A 125 4.79 -31.02 5.42
CA GLN A 125 4.55 -31.89 6.57
C GLN A 125 4.97 -31.22 7.88
N ALA A 126 6.18 -30.67 7.95
CA ALA A 126 6.68 -29.96 9.13
C ALA A 126 5.79 -28.76 9.50
N LEU A 127 5.25 -28.05 8.50
CA LEU A 127 4.32 -26.95 8.74
C LEU A 127 3.00 -27.42 9.36
N ARG A 128 2.44 -28.54 8.89
CA ARG A 128 1.22 -29.12 9.50
C ARG A 128 1.46 -29.52 10.94
N GLU A 129 2.58 -30.19 11.22
CA GLU A 129 2.98 -30.58 12.57
C GLU A 129 3.14 -29.35 13.49
N GLU A 130 3.80 -28.28 13.03
CA GLU A 130 3.93 -27.04 13.80
C GLU A 130 2.55 -26.40 14.07
N MET A 131 1.64 -26.42 13.09
CA MET A 131 0.27 -25.92 13.27
C MET A 131 -0.51 -26.73 14.31
N GLU A 132 -0.30 -28.04 14.40
CA GLU A 132 -0.89 -28.91 15.42
C GLU A 132 -0.31 -28.62 16.80
N ILE A 133 1.03 -28.53 16.91
CA ILE A 133 1.75 -28.19 18.16
C ILE A 133 1.27 -26.85 18.73
N LEU A 134 1.08 -25.85 17.87
CA LEU A 134 0.60 -24.53 18.30
C LEU A 134 -0.83 -24.57 18.84
N GLY A 135 -1.67 -25.54 18.45
CA GLY A 135 -3.05 -25.63 18.92
C GLY A 135 -3.90 -24.37 18.63
N PRO A 136 -5.03 -24.16 19.33
CA PRO A 136 -5.84 -22.95 19.21
C PRO A 136 -5.08 -21.69 19.65
N GLN A 137 -5.20 -20.62 18.89
CA GLN A 137 -4.49 -19.35 19.13
C GLN A 137 -5.48 -18.18 19.17
N ARG A 138 -5.14 -17.12 19.91
CA ARG A 138 -5.95 -15.90 19.94
C ARG A 138 -5.85 -15.19 18.59
N LEU A 139 -6.96 -14.62 18.11
CA LEU A 139 -7.02 -13.90 16.83
C LEU A 139 -5.90 -12.86 16.68
N ARG A 140 -5.66 -12.07 17.73
CA ARG A 140 -4.58 -11.06 17.76
C ARG A 140 -3.20 -11.64 17.43
N VAL A 141 -2.88 -12.84 17.93
CA VAL A 141 -1.58 -13.49 17.69
C VAL A 141 -1.45 -13.91 16.23
N VAL A 142 -2.56 -14.35 15.62
CA VAL A 142 -2.63 -14.69 14.19
C VAL A 142 -2.45 -13.45 13.33
N GLU A 143 -3.18 -12.37 13.63
CA GLU A 143 -3.07 -11.08 12.91
C GLU A 143 -1.65 -10.51 13.00
N GLU A 144 -1.01 -10.56 14.18
CA GLU A 144 0.38 -10.12 14.35
C GLU A 144 1.36 -10.96 13.50
N ALA A 145 1.12 -12.27 13.36
CA ALA A 145 1.94 -13.14 12.50
C ALA A 145 1.73 -12.83 11.01
N GLN A 146 0.47 -12.62 10.59
CA GLN A 146 0.14 -12.20 9.23
C GLN A 146 0.82 -10.86 8.88
N GLN A 147 0.78 -9.89 9.80
CA GLN A 147 1.43 -8.59 9.60
C GLN A 147 2.95 -8.72 9.46
N ARG A 148 3.60 -9.59 10.25
CA ARG A 148 5.04 -9.87 10.08
C ARG A 148 5.35 -10.38 8.68
N ILE A 149 4.53 -11.28 8.14
CA ILE A 149 4.71 -11.83 6.78
C ILE A 149 4.49 -10.74 5.72
N VAL A 150 3.45 -9.92 5.85
CA VAL A 150 3.21 -8.78 4.95
C VAL A 150 4.40 -7.81 4.95
N ASN A 151 4.97 -7.53 6.11
CA ASN A 151 6.16 -6.67 6.22
C ASN A 151 7.37 -7.27 5.49
N ILE A 152 7.58 -8.59 5.57
CA ILE A 152 8.64 -9.29 4.82
C ILE A 152 8.40 -9.18 3.31
N VAL A 153 7.16 -9.36 2.84
CA VAL A 153 6.82 -9.18 1.41
C VAL A 153 7.20 -7.78 0.94
N ARG A 154 6.86 -6.74 1.71
CA ARG A 154 7.20 -5.34 1.38
C ARG A 154 8.72 -5.09 1.37
N GLN A 155 9.46 -5.70 2.29
CA GLN A 155 10.92 -5.62 2.28
C GLN A 155 11.51 -6.29 1.04
N LEU A 156 10.97 -7.45 0.63
CA LEU A 156 11.39 -8.16 -0.57
C LEU A 156 11.01 -7.40 -1.85
N GLU A 157 9.85 -6.74 -1.88
CA GLU A 157 9.44 -5.83 -2.96
C GLU A 157 10.39 -4.63 -3.07
N ALA A 158 10.68 -3.97 -1.94
CA ALA A 158 11.61 -2.84 -1.91
C ALA A 158 13.04 -3.23 -2.35
N ALA A 159 13.44 -4.48 -2.09
CA ALA A 159 14.69 -5.05 -2.57
C ALA A 159 14.62 -5.58 -4.02
N GLN A 160 13.50 -5.38 -4.72
CA GLN A 160 13.22 -5.87 -6.08
C GLN A 160 13.35 -7.39 -6.24
N GLN A 161 13.15 -8.15 -5.16
CA GLN A 161 13.21 -9.62 -5.15
C GLN A 161 11.84 -10.26 -5.38
N ILE A 162 10.78 -9.51 -5.12
CA ILE A 162 9.38 -9.88 -5.39
C ILE A 162 8.72 -8.70 -6.13
N THR A 163 7.82 -9.01 -7.05
CA THR A 163 6.93 -8.00 -7.65
C THR A 163 5.52 -8.24 -7.13
N ILE A 164 4.91 -7.21 -6.55
CA ILE A 164 3.51 -7.25 -6.14
C ILE A 164 2.68 -6.77 -7.34
N PRO A 165 1.72 -7.57 -7.83
CA PRO A 165 0.77 -7.10 -8.82
C PRO A 165 -0.12 -6.07 -8.14
N ARG A 166 0.16 -4.79 -8.37
CA ARG A 166 -0.77 -3.69 -8.05
C ARG A 166 -1.81 -3.69 -9.17
N GLY A 167 -3.09 -3.61 -8.81
CA GLY A 167 -4.19 -3.70 -9.78
C GLY A 167 -3.90 -2.87 -11.05
N GLN A 168 -3.70 -3.58 -12.16
CA GLN A 168 -3.58 -3.13 -13.55
C GLN A 168 -3.16 -1.67 -13.76
N GLU A 169 -1.86 -1.44 -14.00
CA GLU A 169 -1.50 -0.49 -15.06
C GLU A 169 -1.65 -1.27 -16.38
N GLU A 170 -2.63 -0.89 -17.20
CA GLU A 170 -2.80 -1.43 -18.55
C GLU A 170 -1.45 -1.43 -19.29
N PRO A 171 -1.03 -2.54 -19.92
CA PRO A 171 0.19 -2.52 -20.71
C PRO A 171 0.01 -1.54 -21.88
N PHE A 172 0.85 -0.50 -21.92
CA PHE A 172 1.00 0.31 -23.12
C PHE A 172 1.46 -0.58 -24.28
N VAL A 173 0.66 -0.65 -25.34
CA VAL A 173 1.05 -1.21 -26.62
C VAL A 173 1.55 -0.04 -27.48
N SER A 174 2.81 -0.10 -27.93
CA SER A 174 3.34 0.77 -29.00
C SER A 174 2.97 0.23 -30.37
#